data_AF-A0A9D6XYN9-F1
#
_entry.id   AF-A0A9D6XYN9-F1
#
_cell.length_a   1.000
_cell.length_b   1.000
_cell.length_c   1.000
_cell.angle_alpha   90.00
_cell.angle_beta   90.00
_cell.angle_gamma   90.00
#
_symmetry.space_group_name_H-M   'P 1'
#
loop_
_entity.id
_entity.type
_entity.pdbx_description
1 polymer ?
#
loop_
_entity_poly.entity_id
_entity_poly.type
_entity_poly.pdbx_seq_one_letter_code
_entity_poly.pdbx_strand_id
1 'polypeptide(L)' 'MYGLFLRDLYPEGRCLAKTRKGTPCKIRGEVFECKNGNLRCRYHGGLSTGPKTPEGKERSLKALREGWRRWRERAKGKT' A
#
# COMPACT_ATOMS: atom_id res chain seq x y z
N MET A 1 -21.31 2.57 -21.35
CA MET A 1 -22.01 2.12 -20.11
C MET A 1 -21.76 0.62 -19.97
N TYR A 2 -20.56 0.22 -19.55
CA TYR A 2 -20.25 -1.20 -19.34
C TYR A 2 -19.78 -1.36 -17.90
N GLY A 3 -20.77 -1.52 -17.02
CA GLY A 3 -20.57 -1.86 -15.62
C GLY A 3 -20.09 -3.30 -15.50
N LEU A 4 -18.81 -3.54 -15.76
CA LEU A 4 -18.13 -4.76 -15.30
C LEU A 4 -17.83 -4.54 -13.83
N PHE A 5 -18.75 -4.95 -12.95
CA PHE A 5 -18.41 -5.06 -11.55
C PHE A 5 -17.33 -6.14 -11.43
N LEU A 6 -16.12 -5.77 -11.02
CA LEU A 6 -14.96 -6.65 -10.76
C LEU A 6 -15.27 -7.89 -9.88
N ARG A 7 -16.44 -7.91 -9.22
CA ARG A 7 -16.99 -9.04 -8.46
C ARG A 7 -17.25 -10.29 -9.32
N ASP A 8 -17.52 -10.13 -10.61
CA ASP A 8 -17.88 -11.25 -11.50
C ASP A 8 -16.64 -11.94 -12.12
N LEU A 9 -15.44 -11.33 -12.01
CA LEU A 9 -14.18 -11.86 -12.56
C LEU A 9 -13.26 -12.51 -11.52
N TYR A 10 -13.56 -12.39 -10.22
CA TYR A 10 -12.68 -12.89 -9.14
C TYR A 10 -13.47 -13.53 -7.99
N PRO A 11 -13.78 -14.85 -8.09
CA PRO A 11 -14.65 -15.56 -7.14
C PRO A 11 -14.16 -15.56 -5.69
N GLU A 12 -12.86 -15.36 -5.43
CA GLU A 12 -12.33 -15.32 -4.07
C GLU A 12 -12.12 -13.90 -3.51
N GLY A 13 -11.95 -12.89 -4.37
CA GLY A 13 -11.81 -11.48 -3.98
C GLY A 13 -10.79 -11.19 -2.87
N ARG A 14 -9.63 -11.87 -2.84
CA ARG A 14 -8.65 -11.76 -1.74
C ARG A 14 -7.43 -10.93 -2.08
N CYS A 15 -6.96 -10.15 -1.11
CA CYS A 15 -5.79 -9.30 -1.29
C CYS A 15 -4.46 -10.08 -1.34
N LEU A 16 -4.31 -11.11 -0.52
CA LEU A 16 -3.13 -12.00 -0.43
C LEU A 16 -1.76 -11.31 -0.25
N ALA A 17 -1.71 -10.00 0.00
CA ALA A 17 -0.46 -9.30 0.25
C ALA A 17 0.19 -9.82 1.53
N LYS A 18 1.53 -9.93 1.54
CA LYS A 18 2.27 -10.33 2.74
C LYS A 18 2.09 -9.26 3.81
N THR A 19 1.50 -9.65 4.92
CA THR A 19 1.32 -8.76 6.09
C THR A 19 2.62 -8.64 6.87
N ARG A 20 2.65 -7.71 7.84
CA ARG A 20 3.79 -7.58 8.77
C ARG A 20 4.11 -8.88 9.54
N LYS A 21 3.11 -9.74 9.76
CA LYS A 21 3.27 -11.06 10.41
C LYS A 21 3.86 -12.14 9.48
N GLY A 22 4.11 -11.82 8.22
CA GLY A 22 4.61 -12.75 7.22
C GLY A 22 3.53 -13.61 6.55
N THR A 23 2.29 -13.58 7.03
CA THR A 23 1.16 -14.33 6.45
C THR A 23 0.42 -13.54 5.38
N PRO A 24 -0.29 -14.19 4.43
CA PRO A 24 -1.13 -13.51 3.45
C PRO A 24 -2.28 -12.72 4.07
N CYS A 25 -2.65 -11.60 3.43
CA CYS A 25 -3.80 -10.80 3.81
C CYS A 25 -5.11 -11.58 3.61
N LYS A 26 -5.98 -11.57 4.62
CA LYS A 26 -7.23 -12.33 4.68
C LYS A 26 -8.48 -11.54 4.27
N ILE A 27 -8.35 -10.26 3.91
CA ILE A 27 -9.49 -9.42 3.48
C ILE A 27 -10.09 -10.00 2.20
N ARG A 28 -11.42 -10.11 2.18
CA ARG A 28 -12.25 -10.67 1.10
C ARG A 28 -13.20 -9.61 0.56
N GLY A 29 -13.53 -9.67 -0.73
CA GLY A 29 -14.58 -8.87 -1.38
C GLY A 29 -14.26 -7.38 -1.55
N GLU A 30 -13.47 -6.78 -0.66
CA GLU A 30 -13.01 -5.39 -0.73
C GLU A 30 -11.63 -5.28 -1.39
N VAL A 31 -11.52 -5.74 -2.63
CA VAL A 31 -10.29 -5.62 -3.42
C VAL A 31 -10.55 -4.89 -4.73
N PHE A 32 -9.53 -4.19 -5.20
CA PHE A 32 -9.52 -3.50 -6.47
C PHE A 32 -8.28 -3.89 -7.25
N GLU A 33 -8.38 -3.78 -8.58
CA GLU A 33 -7.26 -3.97 -9.47
C GLU A 33 -6.26 -2.83 -9.31
N CYS A 34 -5.04 -3.18 -8.90
CA CYS A 34 -3.93 -2.25 -8.86
C CYS A 34 -3.32 -2.10 -10.27
N LYS A 35 -2.55 -1.03 -10.48
CA LYS A 35 -1.86 -0.77 -11.76
C LYS A 35 -0.97 -1.91 -12.26
N ASN A 36 -0.55 -2.81 -11.37
CA ASN A 36 0.28 -3.97 -11.69
C ASN A 36 -0.55 -5.26 -11.91
N GLY A 37 -1.86 -5.14 -12.14
CA GLY A 37 -2.78 -6.27 -12.36
C GLY A 37 -3.12 -7.08 -11.11
N ASN A 38 -2.49 -6.80 -9.95
CA ASN A 38 -2.81 -7.52 -8.71
C ASN A 38 -4.07 -6.97 -8.07
N LEU A 39 -4.88 -7.86 -7.51
CA LEU A 39 -5.95 -7.47 -6.61
C LEU A 39 -5.42 -7.19 -5.21
N ARG A 40 -5.66 -5.98 -4.70
CA ARG A 40 -5.28 -5.60 -3.34
C ARG A 40 -6.43 -4.91 -2.63
N CYS A 41 -6.45 -5.03 -1.30
CA CYS A 41 -7.39 -4.29 -0.48
C CYS A 41 -6.92 -2.85 -0.26
N ARG A 42 -7.79 -2.02 0.30
CA ARG A 42 -7.52 -0.60 0.61
C ARG A 42 -6.23 -0.36 1.42
N TYR A 43 -5.82 -1.33 2.23
CA TYR A 43 -4.62 -1.23 3.06
C TYR A 43 -3.32 -1.61 2.34
N HIS A 44 -3.40 -2.40 1.27
CA HIS A 44 -2.20 -2.90 0.56
C HIS A 44 -2.10 -2.41 -0.90
N GLY A 45 -3.17 -1.89 -1.48
CA GLY A 45 -3.17 -1.45 -2.88
C GLY A 45 -2.88 0.03 -3.07
N GLY A 46 -2.51 0.76 -2.02
CA GLY A 46 -2.03 2.14 -2.16
C GLY A 46 -3.08 3.12 -2.68
N LEU A 47 -4.31 3.07 -2.16
CA LEU A 47 -5.39 4.01 -2.53
C LEU A 47 -5.16 5.46 -2.07
N SER A 48 -4.13 5.70 -1.25
CA SER A 48 -3.80 7.07 -0.84
C SER A 48 -3.33 7.88 -2.06
N THR A 49 -3.98 9.01 -2.31
CA THR A 49 -3.55 9.97 -3.35
C THR A 49 -2.36 10.83 -2.92
N GLY A 50 -1.81 10.59 -1.72
CA GLY A 50 -0.81 11.46 -1.11
C GLY A 50 -1.38 12.81 -0.63
N PRO A 51 -0.53 13.63 0.01
CA PRO A 51 -0.91 14.96 0.48
C PRO A 51 -1.13 15.91 -0.71
N LYS A 52 -2.25 16.64 -0.69
CA LYS A 52 -2.59 17.61 -1.75
C LYS A 52 -2.12 19.03 -1.43
N THR A 53 -2.03 19.39 -0.15
CA THR A 53 -1.63 20.74 0.28
C THR A 53 -0.11 20.88 0.39
N PRO A 54 0.44 22.11 0.25
CA PRO A 54 1.88 22.36 0.46
C PRO A 54 2.36 21.91 1.84
N GLU A 55 1.60 22.19 2.89
CA GLU A 55 1.94 21.84 4.28
C GLU A 55 1.97 20.32 4.47
N GLY A 56 1.02 19.61 3.87
CA GLY A 56 0.97 18.15 3.90
C GLY A 56 2.14 17.51 3.15
N LYS A 57 2.56 18.11 2.03
CA LYS A 57 3.74 17.69 1.26
C LYS A 57 5.01 17.90 2.09
N GLU A 58 5.18 19.06 2.70
CA GLU A 58 6.37 19.34 3.53
C GLU A 58 6.45 18.39 4.72
N ARG A 59 5.33 18.12 5.40
CA ARG A 59 5.28 17.15 6.49
C ARG A 59 5.73 15.76 6.03
N SER A 60 5.28 15.33 4.85
CA SER A 60 5.65 14.03 4.29
C SER A 60 7.13 13.96 3.92
N LEU A 61 7.69 15.04 3.35
CA LEU A 61 9.12 15.14 3.03
C LEU A 61 9.98 15.15 4.30
N LYS A 62 9.59 15.88 5.33
CA LYS A 62 10.28 15.87 6.62
C LYS A 62 10.33 14.47 7.22
N ALA A 63 9.20 13.78 7.28
CA ALA A 63 9.13 12.40 7.77
C ALA A 63 10.02 11.44 6.97
N LEU A 64 10.07 11.60 5.65
CA LEU A 64 10.95 10.82 4.77
C LEU A 64 12.42 11.06 5.12
N ARG A 65 12.87 12.32 5.19
CA ARG A 65 14.26 12.70 5.54
C ARG A 65 14.67 12.10 6.90
N GLU A 66 13.80 12.20 7.92
CA GLU A 66 14.05 11.65 9.26
C GLU A 66 14.12 10.11 9.26
N GLY A 67 13.25 9.45 8.49
CA GLY A 67 13.27 7.99 8.30
C GLY A 67 14.59 7.51 7.68
N TRP A 68 15.05 8.19 6.63
CA TRP A 68 16.33 7.89 5.96
C TRP A 68 17.54 8.10 6.87
N ARG A 69 17.53 9.15 7.69
CA ARG A 69 18.60 9.36 8.69
C ARG A 69 18.68 8.17 9.65
N ARG A 70 17.55 7.79 10.27
CA ARG A 70 17.48 6.67 11.23
C ARG A 70 17.92 5.35 10.61
N TRP A 71 17.52 5.09 9.37
CA TRP A 71 17.92 3.87 8.66
C TRP A 71 19.44 3.85 8.42
N ARG A 72 20.04 4.95 7.96
CA ARG A 72 21.50 5.05 7.74
C ARG A 72 22.29 4.85 9.02
N GLU A 73 21.86 5.45 10.13
CA GLU A 73 22.49 5.27 11.45
C GLU A 73 22.46 3.80 11.87
N ARG A 74 21.30 3.13 11.74
CA ARG A 74 21.17 1.70 12.03
C ARG A 74 22.01 0.81 11.10
N ALA A 75 22.16 1.20 9.84
CA ALA A 75 22.96 0.44 8.86
C ALA A 75 24.46 0.53 9.17
N LYS A 76 24.95 1.68 9.65
CA LYS A 76 26.34 1.86 10.07
C LYS A 76 26.72 1.03 11.32
N GLY A 77 25.79 0.82 12.25
CA GLY A 77 26.02 0.00 13.44
C GLY A 77 25.95 -1.51 13.21
N LYS A 78 25.90 -1.96 11.95
CA LYS A 78 25.82 -3.38 11.56
C LYS A 78 27.05 -3.89 10.81
N THR A 79 28.06 -3.05 10.61
CA THR A 79 29.44 -3.44 10.26
C THR A 79 30.24 -3.66 11.52
#